data_AF-A0A4Y2GBV1-F1
#
_entry.id   AF-A0A4Y2GBV1-F1
#
_cell.length_a   1.000
_cell.length_b   1.000
_cell.length_c   1.000
_cell.angle_alpha   90.00
_cell.angle_beta   90.00
_cell.angle_gamma   90.00
#
_symmetry.space_group_name_H-M   'P 1'
#
loop_
_entity.id
_entity.type
_entity.pdbx_description
1 polymer ?
#
loop_
_entity_poly.entity_id
_entity_poly.type
_entity_poly.pdbx_seq_one_letter_code
_entity_poly.pdbx_strand_id
1 'polypeptide(L)'
;SLLLAMFYNIIDTVPERLVGNTDNLYFVLDGGSLIHRVIWPKQETFGDINTTYMSYIKRHYGDEVTVVYDGYTESTVNTKVIERH
;
A
#
# COMPACT_ATOMS: atom_id res chain seq x y z
N SER A 1 3.30 0.35 -20.01
CA SER A 1 2.98 1.53 -20.85
C SER A 1 3.48 2.79 -20.12
N LEU A 2 3.86 3.85 -20.85
CA LEU A 2 4.25 5.14 -20.22
C LEU A 2 3.17 5.67 -19.27
N LEU A 3 1.90 5.37 -19.56
CA LEU A 3 0.76 5.73 -18.71
C LEU A 3 0.86 5.12 -17.30
N LEU A 4 1.21 3.84 -17.20
CA LEU A 4 1.35 3.15 -15.91
C LEU A 4 2.48 3.76 -15.07
N ALA A 5 3.62 4.06 -15.71
CA ALA A 5 4.76 4.71 -15.06
C ALA A 5 4.41 6.15 -14.59
N MET A 6 3.62 6.90 -15.37
CA MET A 6 3.14 8.22 -14.96
C MET A 6 2.21 8.17 -13.74
N PHE A 7 1.30 7.19 -13.67
CA PHE A 7 0.45 7.00 -12.49
C PHE A 7 1.26 6.65 -11.23
N TYR A 8 2.30 5.81 -11.37
CA TYR A 8 3.20 5.49 -10.25
C TYR A 8 3.95 6.73 -9.73
N ASN A 9 4.50 7.56 -10.63
CA ASN A 9 5.23 8.77 -10.26
C ASN A 9 4.34 9.83 -9.56
N ILE A 10 3.04 9.89 -9.91
CA ILE A 10 2.09 10.85 -9.32
C ILE A 10 1.81 10.55 -7.84
N ILE A 11 1.74 9.27 -7.46
CA ILE A 11 1.39 8.89 -6.08
C ILE A 11 2.65 8.84 -5.18
N ASP A 12 3.84 8.59 -5.75
CA ASP A 12 5.11 8.68 -5.00
C ASP A 12 5.46 10.11 -4.61
N THR A 13 4.91 11.09 -5.31
CA THR A 13 4.99 12.48 -4.88
C THR A 13 3.93 12.70 -3.80
N VAL A 14 4.18 12.17 -2.59
CA VAL A 14 3.58 12.79 -1.39
C VAL A 14 4.00 14.24 -1.47
N PRO A 15 3.07 15.21 -1.56
CA PRO A 15 3.46 16.60 -1.66
C PRO A 15 4.37 16.88 -0.47
N GLU A 16 5.60 17.33 -0.78
CA GLU A 16 6.51 17.90 0.20
C GLU A 16 5.65 18.81 1.08
N ARG A 17 5.51 18.38 2.34
CA ARG A 17 4.58 18.88 3.36
C ARG A 17 4.07 20.27 3.00
N LEU A 18 2.85 20.34 2.43
CA LEU A 18 2.28 21.56 1.86
C LEU A 18 2.56 22.75 2.78
N VAL A 19 3.41 23.68 2.33
CA VAL A 19 3.81 24.86 3.12
C VAL A 19 2.64 25.85 3.11
N GLY A 20 1.69 25.59 4.02
CA GLY A 20 0.47 26.34 4.29
C GLY A 20 -0.18 25.75 5.54
N ASN A 21 -1.16 26.45 6.13
CA ASN A 21 -1.84 26.01 7.37
C ASN A 21 -2.54 24.65 7.13
N THR A 22 -1.82 23.57 7.42
CA THR A 22 -2.18 22.17 7.17
C THR A 22 -2.39 21.41 8.45
N ASP A 23 -2.56 22.13 9.56
CA ASP A 23 -2.62 21.61 10.92
C ASP A 23 -3.75 20.57 11.15
N ASN A 24 -4.65 20.39 10.18
CA ASN A 24 -5.77 19.44 10.21
C ASN A 24 -5.84 18.48 9.00
N LEU A 25 -4.80 18.36 8.18
CA LEU A 25 -4.80 17.40 7.07
C LEU A 25 -4.26 16.04 7.52
N TYR A 26 -5.07 15.00 7.33
CA TYR A 26 -4.67 13.61 7.52
C TYR A 26 -4.52 12.94 6.16
N PHE A 27 -3.33 12.40 5.90
CA PHE A 27 -3.07 11.59 4.72
C PHE A 27 -3.30 10.11 5.06
N VAL A 28 -4.03 9.43 4.18
CA VAL A 28 -4.31 7.99 4.30
C VAL A 28 -3.82 7.30 3.04
N LEU A 29 -3.08 6.21 3.21
CA LEU A 29 -2.61 5.39 2.10
C LEU A 29 -3.66 4.32 1.78
N ASP A 30 -3.96 4.16 0.50
CA ASP A 30 -4.69 2.99 -0.01
C ASP A 30 -3.76 1.76 0.02
N GLY A 31 -4.07 0.82 0.90
CA GLY A 31 -3.31 -0.41 1.11
C GLY A 31 -3.35 -1.35 -0.09
N GLY A 32 -4.45 -1.35 -0.85
CA GLY A 32 -4.59 -2.15 -2.08
C GLY A 32 -3.55 -1.74 -3.12
N SER A 33 -3.47 -0.43 -3.43
CA SER A 33 -2.43 0.10 -4.32
C SER A 33 -1.01 -0.13 -3.79
N LEU A 34 -0.81 -0.05 -2.47
CA LEU A 34 0.51 -0.14 -1.86
C LEU A 34 1.14 -1.53 -1.99
N ILE A 35 0.34 -2.60 -1.87
CA ILE A 35 0.82 -3.99 -2.01
C ILE A 35 1.45 -4.24 -3.39
N HIS A 36 0.94 -3.57 -4.44
CA HIS A 36 1.47 -3.70 -5.80
C HIS A 36 2.82 -3.02 -6.01
N ARG A 37 3.26 -2.15 -5.09
CA ARG A 37 4.53 -1.42 -5.19
C ARG A 37 5.68 -2.10 -4.46
N VAL A 38 5.37 -2.91 -3.46
CA VAL A 38 6.39 -3.58 -2.66
C VAL A 38 6.96 -4.74 -3.47
N ILE A 39 8.28 -4.80 -3.52
CA ILE A 39 9.00 -5.92 -4.13
C ILE A 39 9.09 -7.03 -3.08
N TRP A 40 8.42 -8.15 -3.36
CA TRP A 40 8.36 -9.29 -2.45
C TRP A 40 9.50 -10.29 -2.73
N PRO A 41 10.29 -10.68 -1.73
CA PRO A 41 11.24 -11.78 -1.88
C PRO A 41 10.50 -13.11 -2.09
N LYS A 42 11.15 -14.08 -2.75
CA LYS A 42 10.57 -15.40 -2.97
C LYS A 42 10.79 -16.28 -1.74
N GLN A 43 9.79 -17.10 -1.40
CA GLN A 43 9.83 -18.09 -0.29
C GLN A 43 9.87 -17.47 1.12
N GLU A 44 9.07 -16.44 1.35
CA GLU A 44 9.00 -15.75 2.65
C GLU A 44 7.84 -16.24 3.52
N THR A 45 7.99 -16.16 4.85
CA THR A 45 6.87 -16.36 5.75
C THR A 45 5.94 -15.14 5.75
N PHE A 46 4.73 -15.28 6.27
CA PHE A 46 3.84 -14.13 6.47
C PHE A 46 4.49 -13.03 7.33
N GLY A 47 5.30 -13.41 8.33
CA GLY A 47 6.01 -12.46 9.18
C GLY A 47 7.05 -11.65 8.41
N ASP A 48 7.77 -12.29 7.50
CA ASP A 48 8.79 -11.64 6.66
C ASP A 48 8.15 -10.70 5.63
N ILE A 49 7.02 -11.11 5.05
CA ILE A 49 6.18 -10.26 4.18
C ILE A 49 5.73 -9.02 4.96
N ASN A 50 5.15 -9.18 6.16
CA ASN A 50 4.71 -8.06 6.98
C ASN A 50 5.87 -7.13 7.35
N THR A 51 7.04 -7.69 7.66
CA THR A 51 8.24 -6.89 8.00
C THR A 51 8.73 -6.08 6.79
N THR A 52 8.74 -6.70 5.60
CA THR A 52 9.09 -6.03 4.34
C THR A 52 8.12 -4.89 4.03
N TYR A 53 6.82 -5.14 4.20
CA TYR A 53 5.77 -4.15 4.00
C TYR A 53 5.90 -2.95 4.94
N MET A 54 6.04 -3.20 6.24
CA MET A 54 6.19 -2.14 7.24
C MET A 54 7.49 -1.34 7.03
N SER A 55 8.57 -2.01 6.65
CA SER A 55 9.84 -1.35 6.34
C SER A 55 9.72 -0.45 5.11
N TYR A 56 8.99 -0.89 4.08
CA TYR A 56 8.70 -0.09 2.90
C TYR A 56 7.90 1.17 3.26
N ILE A 57 6.81 1.02 4.02
CA ILE A 57 5.98 2.15 4.44
C ILE A 57 6.83 3.19 5.20
N LYS A 58 7.58 2.75 6.22
CA LYS A 58 8.39 3.66 7.02
C LYS A 58 9.44 4.40 6.21
N ARG A 59 10.09 3.69 5.29
CA ARG A 59 11.14 4.26 4.44
C ARG A 59 10.59 5.32 3.48
N HIS A 60 9.38 5.12 2.96
CA HIS A 60 8.83 5.95 1.89
C HIS A 60 7.83 7.01 2.38
N TYR A 61 7.17 6.78 3.51
CA TYR A 61 6.05 7.60 4.01
C TYR A 61 6.19 8.05 5.48
N GLY A 62 7.17 7.52 6.23
CA GLY A 62 7.43 7.91 7.62
C GLY A 62 6.80 6.99 8.67
N ASP A 63 6.98 7.33 9.95
CA ASP A 63 6.56 6.49 11.08
C ASP A 63 5.07 6.62 11.46
N GLU A 64 4.46 7.78 11.22
CA GLU A 64 3.06 8.05 11.54
C GLU A 64 2.20 8.01 10.27
N VAL A 65 1.79 6.81 9.87
CA VAL A 65 1.04 6.57 8.64
C VAL A 65 -0.19 5.71 8.92
N THR A 66 -1.34 6.16 8.41
CA THR A 66 -2.57 5.36 8.40
C THR A 66 -2.73 4.72 7.03
N VAL A 67 -2.81 3.39 7.00
CA VAL A 67 -3.07 2.61 5.78
C VAL A 67 -4.46 1.98 5.89
N VAL A 68 -5.28 2.12 4.86
CA VAL A 68 -6.64 1.55 4.80
C VAL A 68 -6.72 0.55 3.66
N TYR A 69 -7.27 -0.62 3.93
CA TYR A 69 -7.56 -1.63 2.92
C TYR A 69 -9.05 -1.65 2.63
N ASP A 70 -9.40 -1.98 1.38
CA ASP A 70 -10.76 -2.38 1.08
C ASP A 70 -11.09 -3.67 1.86
N GLY A 71 -12.22 -3.65 2.56
CA GLY A 71 -12.72 -4.84 3.22
C GLY A 71 -13.12 -5.89 2.17
N TYR A 72 -13.04 -7.16 2.54
CA TYR A 72 -13.73 -8.19 1.78
C TYR A 72 -15.23 -7.98 1.92
N THR A 73 -15.99 -8.02 0.82
CA THR A 73 -17.45 -8.17 0.93
C THR A 73 -17.73 -9.54 1.55
N GLU A 74 -18.65 -9.61 2.52
CA GLU A 74 -19.13 -10.87 3.11
C GLU A 74 -19.96 -11.69 2.10
N SER A 75 -19.49 -11.85 0.86
CA SER A 75 -19.99 -12.92 0.02
C SER A 75 -19.31 -14.20 0.51
N THR A 76 -20.13 -15.12 0.98
CA THR A 76 -19.79 -16.39 1.65
C THR A 76 -19.06 -17.42 0.78
N VAL A 77 -18.30 -16.98 -0.23
CA VAL A 77 -17.51 -17.83 -1.09
C VAL A 77 -16.04 -17.67 -0.74
N ASN A 78 -15.55 -18.54 0.12
CA ASN A 78 -14.12 -18.69 0.42
C ASN A 78 -13.32 -18.74 -0.90
N THR A 79 -12.51 -17.70 -1.15
CA THR A 79 -11.65 -17.57 -2.34
C THR A 79 -10.66 -18.73 -2.49
N LYS A 80 -10.45 -19.53 -1.43
CA LYS A 80 -9.67 -20.78 -1.44
C LYS A 80 -10.14 -21.83 -2.46
N VAL A 81 -11.33 -21.69 -3.06
CA VAL A 81 -11.83 -22.64 -4.06
C VAL A 81 -11.39 -22.30 -5.49
N ILE A 82 -10.98 -21.06 -5.79
CA ILE A 82 -10.75 -20.63 -7.18
C ILE A 82 -9.29 -20.84 -7.63
N GLU A 83 -8.34 -20.99 -6.71
CA GLU A 83 -6.93 -21.27 -7.04
C GLU A 83 -6.62 -22.76 -7.30
N ARG A 84 -7.65 -23.62 -7.36
CA ARG A 84 -7.51 -25.07 -7.64
C ARG A 84 -8.13 -25.51 -8.98
N HIS A 85 -8.25 -24.61 -9.96
CA HIS A 85 -8.54 -25.01 -11.34
C HIS A 85 -7.58 -24.36 -12.33
#